data_AF-A0A7Y4KT81-F1
#
_entry.id   AF-A0A7Y4KT81-F1
#
_cell.length_a   1.000
_cell.length_b   1.000
_cell.length_c   1.000
_cell.angle_alpha   90.00
_cell.angle_beta   90.00
_cell.angle_gamma   90.00
#
_symmetry.space_group_name_H-M   'P 1'
#
loop_
_entity.id
_entity.type
_entity.pdbx_description
1 polymer ?
#
loop_
_entity_poly.entity_id
_entity_poly.type
_entity_poly.pdbx_seq_one_letter_code
_entity_poly.pdbx_strand_id
1 'polypeptide(L)'
;MSKARQKQPFQLPDFYVPWPARLNPNLETARAHTKAWSYQMGILGPPRDGTDREVWSERRFDGMDYALLCAYTHPEAPGPELDLITDWYVWVFYFDDHFLEVFKYSRDVKGGQAYLDRLPLFMPLDLSQTPPEPVNPVERALWDLWQRTVPSMSMDWRRRFFENTKHLLDESMWEIENISEARVSNPIEYIEMRRKVGGAPWSSDLVEHAVAAEIPARVVKSRPMRVFKDTFSDAVHLRNDLFSYERELEEGELSNGVLVVEKFLDCDTQRAADLVNDLLTSRLQQFEATFATELPWLFAENALNPVEQAQVLSYLRGLQDWQSGGHEWHMRSNRYMNQHSEERPALSIPVPTGLGTSALRIPLTPGGLG
;
A
#
# COMPACT_ATOMS: atom_id res chain seq x y z
N MET A 1 -31.57 -18.52 14.45
CA MET A 1 -31.33 -18.77 13.02
C MET A 1 -29.86 -18.49 12.77
N SER A 2 -29.08 -19.54 12.50
CA SER A 2 -27.65 -19.41 12.17
C SER A 2 -27.54 -18.64 10.85
N LYS A 3 -26.87 -17.48 10.84
CA LYS A 3 -26.49 -16.83 9.58
C LYS A 3 -25.65 -17.86 8.82
N ALA A 4 -26.10 -18.24 7.62
CA ALA A 4 -25.29 -19.06 6.74
C ALA A 4 -23.94 -18.35 6.58
N ARG A 5 -22.86 -19.04 6.97
CA ARG A 5 -21.48 -18.56 6.81
C ARG A 5 -21.29 -18.32 5.32
N GLN A 6 -21.22 -17.06 4.91
CA GLN A 6 -21.05 -16.69 3.51
C GLN A 6 -19.74 -17.34 3.06
N LYS A 7 -19.83 -18.16 2.03
CA LYS A 7 -18.67 -18.85 1.47
C LYS A 7 -17.86 -17.77 0.77
N GLN A 8 -16.56 -17.67 1.09
CA GLN A 8 -15.66 -16.74 0.40
C GLN A 8 -15.86 -16.85 -1.12
N PRO A 9 -15.90 -15.71 -1.87
CA PRO A 9 -16.18 -15.71 -3.30
C PRO A 9 -15.25 -16.62 -4.13
N PHE A 10 -14.01 -16.80 -3.67
CA PHE A 10 -13.01 -17.70 -4.24
C PHE A 10 -12.00 -18.12 -3.17
N GLN A 11 -11.21 -19.15 -3.45
CA GLN A 11 -10.03 -19.51 -2.65
C GLN A 11 -8.84 -18.69 -3.10
N LEU A 12 -8.13 -18.07 -2.16
CA LEU A 12 -6.90 -17.34 -2.48
C LEU A 12 -5.91 -18.25 -3.22
N PRO A 13 -5.34 -17.81 -4.36
CA PRO A 13 -4.41 -18.61 -5.14
C PRO A 13 -3.04 -18.71 -4.44
N ASP A 14 -2.19 -19.62 -4.92
CA ASP A 14 -0.79 -19.66 -4.49
C ASP A 14 -0.02 -18.48 -5.08
N PHE A 15 0.41 -17.57 -4.21
CA PHE A 15 1.11 -16.36 -4.59
C PHE A 15 2.60 -16.60 -4.86
N TYR A 16 3.12 -15.99 -5.92
CA TYR A 16 4.56 -15.83 -6.11
C TYR A 16 5.10 -14.73 -5.18
N VAL A 17 5.95 -15.12 -4.23
CA VAL A 17 6.55 -14.25 -3.19
C VAL A 17 8.08 -14.36 -3.24
N PRO A 18 8.75 -13.64 -4.17
CA PRO A 18 10.17 -13.85 -4.45
C PRO A 18 11.12 -13.39 -3.33
N TRP A 19 10.67 -12.48 -2.47
CA TRP A 19 11.49 -11.89 -1.41
C TRP A 19 10.87 -12.18 -0.03
N PRO A 20 11.67 -12.62 0.95
CA PRO A 20 11.16 -12.83 2.31
C PRO A 20 10.89 -11.48 2.99
N ALA A 21 9.70 -11.36 3.58
CA ALA A 21 9.36 -10.19 4.37
C ALA A 21 10.19 -10.11 5.65
N ARG A 22 10.43 -8.87 6.11
CA ARG A 22 11.14 -8.56 7.36
C ARG A 22 10.27 -7.62 8.17
N LEU A 23 10.40 -7.65 9.49
CA LEU A 23 9.59 -6.82 10.38
C LEU A 23 10.46 -5.82 11.12
N ASN A 24 10.10 -4.54 11.05
CA ASN A 24 10.77 -3.47 11.77
C ASN A 24 10.64 -3.68 13.29
N PRO A 25 11.74 -3.61 14.08
CA PRO A 25 11.68 -3.81 15.53
C PRO A 25 10.93 -2.70 16.29
N ASN A 26 10.63 -1.56 15.66
CA ASN A 26 9.96 -0.42 16.28
C ASN A 26 8.43 -0.48 16.20
N LEU A 27 7.84 -1.61 15.77
CA LEU A 27 6.39 -1.77 15.56
C LEU A 27 5.53 -1.29 16.74
N GLU A 28 5.83 -1.69 17.96
CA GLU A 28 4.99 -1.32 19.12
C GLU A 28 5.04 0.17 19.42
N THR A 29 6.19 0.82 19.18
CA THR A 29 6.31 2.27 19.30
C THR A 29 5.48 2.97 18.23
N ALA A 30 5.52 2.50 16.98
CA ALA A 30 4.71 3.03 15.89
C ALA A 30 3.20 2.89 16.15
N ARG A 31 2.74 1.75 16.69
CA ARG A 31 1.34 1.56 17.11
C ARG A 31 0.90 2.59 18.15
N ALA A 32 1.71 2.79 19.18
CA ALA A 32 1.40 3.74 20.24
C ALA A 32 1.40 5.19 19.73
N HIS A 33 2.42 5.57 18.95
CA HIS A 33 2.54 6.90 18.35
C HIS A 33 1.36 7.21 17.44
N THR A 34 1.11 6.34 16.45
CA THR A 34 0.13 6.65 15.39
C THR A 34 -1.31 6.65 15.90
N LYS A 35 -1.64 5.84 16.93
CA LYS A 35 -2.92 5.93 17.64
C LYS A 35 -3.07 7.29 18.31
N ALA A 36 -2.06 7.75 19.05
CA ALA A 36 -2.10 9.04 19.73
C ALA A 36 -2.22 10.19 18.73
N TRP A 37 -1.47 10.13 17.62
CA TRP A 37 -1.54 11.09 16.53
C TRP A 37 -2.93 11.12 15.88
N SER A 38 -3.56 9.96 15.66
CA SER A 38 -4.92 9.86 15.09
C SER A 38 -5.98 10.58 15.95
N TYR A 39 -5.89 10.49 17.28
CA TYR A 39 -6.74 11.26 18.19
C TYR A 39 -6.47 12.78 18.13
N GLN A 40 -5.22 13.19 17.93
CA GLN A 40 -4.86 14.60 17.81
C GLN A 40 -5.47 15.21 16.54
N MET A 41 -5.36 14.50 15.41
CA MET A 41 -5.88 14.93 14.11
C MET A 41 -7.42 14.87 14.02
N GLY A 42 -8.07 14.13 14.93
CA GLY A 42 -9.53 13.93 14.90
C GLY A 42 -9.97 12.82 13.95
N ILE A 43 -9.05 11.92 13.57
CA ILE A 43 -9.34 10.65 12.87
C ILE A 43 -10.06 9.69 13.81
N LEU A 44 -9.68 9.72 15.11
CA LEU A 44 -10.32 8.98 16.18
C LEU A 44 -10.97 9.92 17.20
N GLY A 45 -12.03 9.41 17.83
CA GLY A 45 -12.82 10.13 18.82
C GLY A 45 -13.99 10.91 18.20
N PRO A 46 -14.74 11.65 19.03
CA PRO A 46 -15.92 12.38 18.57
C PRO A 46 -15.56 13.36 17.44
N PRO A 47 -16.33 13.40 16.32
CA PRO A 47 -16.02 14.28 15.22
C PRO A 47 -15.99 15.75 15.66
N ARG A 48 -15.01 16.50 15.16
CA ARG A 48 -14.79 17.92 15.50
C ARG A 48 -15.31 18.88 14.42
N ASP A 49 -15.71 18.35 13.28
CA ASP A 49 -16.21 19.07 12.11
C ASP A 49 -17.74 19.29 12.15
N GLY A 50 -18.38 18.93 13.27
CA GLY A 50 -19.82 19.05 13.45
C GLY A 50 -20.63 17.96 12.76
N THR A 51 -19.97 16.91 12.25
CA THR A 51 -20.64 15.68 11.81
C THR A 51 -20.98 14.79 13.01
N ASP A 52 -22.06 14.01 12.90
CA ASP A 52 -22.46 13.06 13.96
C ASP A 52 -21.85 11.66 13.78
N ARG A 53 -21.05 11.43 12.74
CA ARG A 53 -20.59 10.08 12.34
C ARG A 53 -19.08 9.92 12.50
N GLU A 54 -18.70 8.98 13.34
CA GLU A 54 -17.33 8.45 13.39
C GLU A 54 -17.11 7.53 12.18
N VAL A 55 -16.12 7.84 11.33
CA VAL A 55 -15.72 6.95 10.22
C VAL A 55 -15.04 5.70 10.76
N TRP A 56 -14.14 5.87 11.74
CA TRP A 56 -13.44 4.78 12.43
C TRP A 56 -13.67 4.83 13.94
N SER A 57 -13.93 3.66 14.52
CA SER A 57 -13.76 3.43 15.96
C SER A 57 -12.33 3.02 16.27
N GLU A 58 -11.86 3.23 17.50
CA GLU A 58 -10.53 2.75 17.93
C GLU A 58 -10.37 1.24 17.70
N ARG A 59 -11.42 0.45 17.93
CA ARG A 59 -11.40 -0.99 17.68
C ARG A 59 -11.18 -1.32 16.21
N ARG A 60 -11.80 -0.57 15.28
CA ARG A 60 -11.59 -0.75 13.83
C ARG A 60 -10.13 -0.39 13.48
N PHE A 61 -9.65 0.75 13.97
CA PHE A 61 -8.27 1.20 13.78
C PHE A 61 -7.23 0.17 14.24
N ASP A 62 -7.39 -0.35 15.46
CA ASP A 62 -6.47 -1.35 16.03
C ASP A 62 -6.44 -2.65 15.23
N GLY A 63 -7.59 -3.06 14.68
CA GLY A 63 -7.68 -4.29 13.91
C GLY A 63 -7.12 -4.18 12.48
N MET A 64 -7.14 -2.98 11.89
CA MET A 64 -6.54 -2.73 10.58
C MET A 64 -5.00 -2.71 10.67
N ASP A 65 -4.46 -2.26 11.80
CA ASP A 65 -3.05 -2.32 12.19
C ASP A 65 -2.10 -1.78 11.10
N TYR A 66 -2.25 -0.49 10.77
CA TYR A 66 -1.40 0.17 9.77
C TYR A 66 0.06 0.29 10.22
N ALA A 67 0.33 0.26 11.52
CA ALA A 67 1.71 0.17 12.02
C ALA A 67 2.35 -1.17 11.63
N LEU A 68 1.62 -2.29 11.65
CA LEU A 68 2.11 -3.57 11.16
C LEU A 68 2.38 -3.54 9.66
N LEU A 69 1.51 -2.91 8.86
CA LEU A 69 1.77 -2.65 7.43
C LEU A 69 3.11 -1.92 7.25
N CYS A 70 3.29 -0.79 7.92
CA CYS A 70 4.48 0.04 7.76
C CYS A 70 5.74 -0.65 8.28
N ALA A 71 5.65 -1.39 9.39
CA ALA A 71 6.77 -2.14 9.94
C ALA A 71 7.24 -3.27 9.01
N TYR A 72 6.32 -3.90 8.28
CA TYR A 72 6.68 -4.90 7.28
C TYR A 72 7.23 -4.28 5.99
N THR A 73 6.64 -3.18 5.54
CA THR A 73 7.00 -2.54 4.26
C THR A 73 8.25 -1.66 4.34
N HIS A 74 8.62 -1.20 5.54
CA HIS A 74 9.80 -0.37 5.81
C HIS A 74 10.64 -0.97 6.95
N PRO A 75 11.20 -2.18 6.77
CA PRO A 75 11.77 -2.97 7.87
C PRO A 75 13.05 -2.38 8.48
N GLU A 76 13.73 -1.48 7.76
CA GLU A 76 14.97 -0.83 8.19
C GLU A 76 14.79 0.65 8.56
N ALA A 77 13.57 1.19 8.45
CA ALA A 77 13.30 2.59 8.79
C ALA A 77 13.59 2.85 10.29
N PRO A 78 14.30 3.93 10.65
CA PRO A 78 14.43 4.35 12.04
C PRO A 78 13.07 4.60 12.71
N GLY A 79 12.98 4.48 14.04
CA GLY A 79 11.71 4.65 14.77
C GLY A 79 10.91 5.89 14.38
N PRO A 80 11.47 7.12 14.47
CA PRO A 80 10.74 8.34 14.09
C PRO A 80 10.30 8.40 12.62
N GLU A 81 11.04 7.72 11.74
CA GLU A 81 10.73 7.62 10.32
C GLU A 81 9.55 6.66 10.11
N LEU A 82 9.58 5.50 10.78
CA LEU A 82 8.48 4.55 10.78
C LEU A 82 7.19 5.18 11.34
N ASP A 83 7.29 5.98 12.41
CA ASP A 83 6.17 6.71 12.99
C ASP A 83 5.53 7.65 11.96
N LEU A 84 6.34 8.46 11.26
CA LEU A 84 5.87 9.38 10.22
C LEU A 84 5.24 8.64 9.03
N ILE A 85 5.88 7.60 8.53
CA ILE A 85 5.34 6.79 7.44
C ILE A 85 4.02 6.15 7.87
N THR A 86 3.94 5.63 9.09
CA THR A 86 2.69 5.05 9.62
C THR A 86 1.56 6.08 9.64
N ASP A 87 1.84 7.32 10.07
CA ASP A 87 0.85 8.40 10.03
C ASP A 87 0.38 8.72 8.59
N TRP A 88 1.28 8.67 7.60
CA TRP A 88 0.92 8.81 6.18
C TRP A 88 -0.02 7.70 5.69
N TYR A 89 0.23 6.45 6.06
CA TYR A 89 -0.65 5.34 5.68
C TYR A 89 -1.98 5.41 6.44
N VAL A 90 -1.99 5.78 7.71
CA VAL A 90 -3.25 6.07 8.44
C VAL A 90 -4.05 7.14 7.70
N TRP A 91 -3.41 8.22 7.27
CA TRP A 91 -4.07 9.30 6.53
C TRP A 91 -4.65 8.82 5.21
N VAL A 92 -3.89 8.08 4.39
CA VAL A 92 -4.35 7.69 3.06
C VAL A 92 -5.54 6.72 3.11
N PHE A 93 -5.52 5.77 4.05
CA PHE A 93 -6.63 4.85 4.26
C PHE A 93 -7.83 5.54 4.91
N TYR A 94 -7.60 6.52 5.80
CA TYR A 94 -8.69 7.29 6.38
C TYR A 94 -9.35 8.18 5.34
N PHE A 95 -8.58 8.79 4.44
CA PHE A 95 -9.09 9.56 3.31
C PHE A 95 -10.02 8.70 2.44
N ASP A 96 -9.59 7.49 2.06
CA ASP A 96 -10.39 6.56 1.24
C ASP A 96 -11.72 6.20 1.92
N ASP A 97 -11.67 5.72 3.16
CA ASP A 97 -12.87 5.34 3.93
C ASP A 97 -13.76 6.57 4.22
N HIS A 98 -13.19 7.76 4.48
CA HIS A 98 -13.94 9.01 4.66
C HIS A 98 -14.62 9.45 3.36
N PHE A 99 -13.93 9.37 2.22
CA PHE A 99 -14.51 9.72 0.93
C PHE A 99 -15.65 8.76 0.55
N LEU A 100 -15.50 7.48 0.85
CA LEU A 100 -16.55 6.47 0.70
C LEU A 100 -17.81 6.84 1.51
N GLU A 101 -17.65 7.07 2.81
CA GLU A 101 -18.74 7.36 3.74
C GLU A 101 -19.47 8.68 3.44
N VAL A 102 -18.74 9.72 3.05
CA VAL A 102 -19.30 11.06 2.86
C VAL A 102 -19.84 11.27 1.44
N PHE A 103 -19.17 10.74 0.42
CA PHE A 103 -19.46 11.07 -0.98
C PHE A 103 -19.86 9.88 -1.85
N LYS A 104 -19.17 8.72 -1.78
CA LYS A 104 -19.47 7.60 -2.71
C LYS A 104 -20.86 7.00 -2.47
N TYR A 105 -21.26 6.73 -1.22
CA TYR A 105 -22.57 6.15 -0.93
C TYR A 105 -23.75 7.06 -1.36
N SER A 106 -23.58 8.37 -1.20
CA SER A 106 -24.57 9.38 -1.60
C SER A 106 -24.48 9.75 -3.08
N ARG A 107 -23.39 9.34 -3.76
CA ARG A 107 -23.03 9.74 -5.12
C ARG A 107 -22.93 11.26 -5.30
N ASP A 108 -22.46 11.96 -4.26
CA ASP A 108 -22.28 13.41 -4.30
C ASP A 108 -21.00 13.81 -5.04
N VAL A 109 -21.03 13.72 -6.36
CA VAL A 109 -19.90 14.08 -7.25
C VAL A 109 -19.47 15.54 -7.05
N LYS A 110 -20.41 16.46 -6.82
CA LYS A 110 -20.09 17.89 -6.66
C LYS A 110 -19.44 18.17 -5.31
N GLY A 111 -19.96 17.57 -4.24
CA GLY A 111 -19.37 17.65 -2.91
C GLY A 111 -17.97 17.03 -2.88
N GLY A 112 -17.81 15.85 -3.49
CA GLY A 112 -16.51 15.18 -3.65
C GLY A 112 -15.49 16.06 -4.37
N GLN A 113 -15.86 16.67 -5.50
CA GLN A 113 -14.96 17.57 -6.23
C GLN A 113 -14.56 18.78 -5.38
N ALA A 114 -15.51 19.45 -4.74
CA ALA A 114 -15.22 20.61 -3.90
C ALA A 114 -14.33 20.27 -2.69
N TYR A 115 -14.47 19.06 -2.16
CA TYR A 115 -13.62 18.53 -1.10
C TYR A 115 -12.19 18.28 -1.59
N LEU A 116 -12.03 17.62 -2.75
CA LEU A 116 -10.71 17.33 -3.32
C LEU A 116 -9.98 18.58 -3.81
N ASP A 117 -10.69 19.59 -4.33
CA ASP A 117 -10.12 20.88 -4.74
C ASP A 117 -9.42 21.62 -3.59
N ARG A 118 -9.80 21.34 -2.33
CA ARG A 118 -9.17 21.95 -1.15
C ARG A 118 -7.86 21.28 -0.74
N LEU A 119 -7.72 19.96 -0.93
CA LEU A 119 -6.58 19.20 -0.41
C LEU A 119 -5.21 19.68 -0.95
N PRO A 120 -5.05 20.05 -2.23
CA PRO A 120 -3.80 20.63 -2.73
C PRO A 120 -3.35 21.91 -2.01
N LEU A 121 -4.26 22.67 -1.40
CA LEU A 121 -3.91 23.88 -0.64
C LEU A 121 -3.05 23.56 0.60
N PHE A 122 -3.14 22.33 1.13
CA PHE A 122 -2.38 21.85 2.29
C PHE A 122 -1.06 21.18 1.90
N MET A 123 -0.68 21.23 0.62
CA MET A 123 0.57 20.67 0.10
C MET A 123 1.43 21.73 -0.63
N PRO A 124 1.71 22.90 -0.02
CA PRO A 124 2.43 23.96 -0.71
C PRO A 124 3.87 23.54 -1.03
N LEU A 125 4.30 23.78 -2.28
CA LEU A 125 5.70 23.61 -2.69
C LEU A 125 6.61 24.71 -2.12
N ASP A 126 6.06 25.93 -2.00
CA ASP A 126 6.67 27.03 -1.27
C ASP A 126 6.25 26.97 0.20
N LEU A 127 7.18 26.55 1.07
CA LEU A 127 6.91 26.34 2.50
C LEU A 127 6.67 27.62 3.30
N SER A 128 6.80 28.80 2.67
CA SER A 128 6.36 30.06 3.28
C SER A 128 4.85 30.29 3.17
N GLN A 129 4.16 29.52 2.33
CA GLN A 129 2.71 29.61 2.17
C GLN A 129 1.99 28.89 3.31
N THR A 130 1.02 29.57 3.89
CA THR A 130 0.13 29.01 4.91
C THR A 130 -1.19 28.59 4.24
N PRO A 131 -1.66 27.35 4.43
CA PRO A 131 -2.96 26.91 3.93
C PRO A 131 -4.11 27.67 4.63
N PRO A 132 -5.35 27.59 4.10
CA PRO A 132 -6.52 27.97 4.89
C PRO A 132 -6.64 27.11 6.16
N GLU A 133 -7.46 27.54 7.12
CA GLU A 133 -7.72 26.75 8.33
C GLU A 133 -8.33 25.37 7.95
N PRO A 134 -7.77 24.25 8.45
CA PRO A 134 -8.31 22.91 8.18
C PRO A 134 -9.71 22.74 8.77
N VAL A 135 -10.67 22.34 7.93
CA VAL A 135 -12.09 22.19 8.35
C VAL A 135 -12.49 20.75 8.65
N ASN A 136 -11.65 19.77 8.33
CA ASN A 136 -11.90 18.34 8.57
C ASN A 136 -10.59 17.61 8.97
N PRO A 137 -10.67 16.36 9.47
CA PRO A 137 -9.49 15.61 9.90
C PRO A 137 -8.48 15.33 8.77
N VAL A 138 -8.94 15.13 7.53
CA VAL A 138 -8.08 14.83 6.38
C VAL A 138 -7.19 16.02 6.03
N GLU A 139 -7.75 17.23 5.98
CA GLU A 139 -7.00 18.47 5.76
C GLU A 139 -5.98 18.72 6.87
N ARG A 140 -6.38 18.50 8.13
CA ARG A 140 -5.53 18.74 9.30
C ARG A 140 -4.34 17.79 9.34
N ALA A 141 -4.59 16.51 9.11
CA ALA A 141 -3.58 15.48 9.03
C ALA A 141 -2.65 15.69 7.82
N LEU A 142 -3.19 16.03 6.64
CA LEU A 142 -2.37 16.28 5.45
C LEU A 142 -1.39 17.43 5.69
N TRP A 143 -1.83 18.52 6.33
CA TRP A 143 -0.95 19.63 6.65
C TRP A 143 0.17 19.25 7.62
N ASP A 144 -0.16 18.55 8.72
CA ASP A 144 0.83 18.07 9.69
C ASP A 144 1.88 17.18 9.01
N LEU A 145 1.43 16.22 8.21
CA LEU A 145 2.28 15.29 7.47
C LEU A 145 3.17 16.00 6.45
N TRP A 146 2.61 16.96 5.71
CA TRP A 146 3.36 17.75 4.73
C TRP A 146 4.50 18.52 5.42
N GLN A 147 4.21 19.18 6.55
CA GLN A 147 5.20 19.94 7.33
C GLN A 147 6.31 19.06 7.91
N ARG A 148 6.00 17.83 8.31
CA ARG A 148 6.98 16.89 8.88
C ARG A 148 7.86 16.22 7.82
N THR A 149 7.39 16.12 6.58
CA THR A 149 8.05 15.33 5.52
C THR A 149 8.87 16.20 4.58
N VAL A 150 8.20 17.18 3.98
CA VAL A 150 8.69 17.92 2.82
C VAL A 150 9.96 18.75 3.07
N PRO A 151 10.18 19.38 4.24
CA PRO A 151 11.40 20.16 4.49
C PRO A 151 12.69 19.37 4.31
N SER A 152 12.65 18.05 4.54
CA SER A 152 13.82 17.15 4.44
C SER A 152 14.17 16.75 3.00
N MET A 153 13.28 17.01 2.04
CA MET A 153 13.39 16.50 0.67
C MET A 153 13.71 17.59 -0.35
N SER A 154 14.32 17.21 -1.47
CA SER A 154 14.62 18.13 -2.58
C SER A 154 13.34 18.67 -3.24
N MET A 155 13.44 19.84 -3.88
CA MET A 155 12.31 20.43 -4.62
C MET A 155 11.81 19.51 -5.75
N ASP A 156 12.68 18.70 -6.36
CA ASP A 156 12.27 17.77 -7.40
C ASP A 156 11.49 16.58 -6.84
N TRP A 157 11.85 16.08 -5.65
CA TRP A 157 11.04 15.07 -4.95
C TRP A 157 9.69 15.66 -4.53
N ARG A 158 9.68 16.87 -3.96
CA ARG A 158 8.43 17.55 -3.54
C ARG A 158 7.42 17.68 -4.66
N ARG A 159 7.87 18.06 -5.86
CA ARG A 159 7.00 18.13 -7.05
C ARG A 159 6.44 16.77 -7.42
N ARG A 160 7.26 15.71 -7.42
CA ARG A 160 6.77 14.35 -7.71
C ARG A 160 5.75 13.87 -6.68
N PHE A 161 6.06 14.08 -5.40
CA PHE A 161 5.18 13.68 -4.31
C PHE A 161 3.86 14.46 -4.32
N PHE A 162 3.91 15.77 -4.59
CA PHE A 162 2.70 16.59 -4.78
C PHE A 162 1.83 16.04 -5.92
N GLU A 163 2.41 15.80 -7.09
CA GLU A 163 1.67 15.31 -8.26
C GLU A 163 1.09 13.90 -8.01
N ASN A 164 1.86 12.98 -7.43
CA ASN A 164 1.37 11.64 -7.12
C ASN A 164 0.33 11.64 -6.00
N THR A 165 0.44 12.53 -5.02
CA THR A 165 -0.61 12.71 -4.01
C THR A 165 -1.87 13.29 -4.66
N LYS A 166 -1.75 14.29 -5.54
CA LYS A 166 -2.91 14.81 -6.27
C LYS A 166 -3.57 13.73 -7.12
N HIS A 167 -2.80 12.92 -7.83
CA HIS A 167 -3.36 11.81 -8.61
C HIS A 167 -4.08 10.78 -7.74
N LEU A 168 -3.53 10.44 -6.57
CA LEU A 168 -4.18 9.58 -5.57
C LEU A 168 -5.55 10.15 -5.18
N LEU A 169 -5.61 11.44 -4.89
CA LEU A 169 -6.85 12.11 -4.52
C LEU A 169 -7.86 12.13 -5.67
N ASP A 170 -7.39 12.35 -6.90
CA ASP A 170 -8.23 12.36 -8.10
C ASP A 170 -8.78 10.95 -8.45
N GLU A 171 -8.20 9.85 -7.96
CA GLU A 171 -8.72 8.48 -8.14
C GLU A 171 -10.17 8.38 -7.69
N SER A 172 -10.50 8.97 -6.54
CA SER A 172 -11.83 8.91 -5.95
C SER A 172 -12.92 9.53 -6.84
N MET A 173 -12.57 10.50 -7.70
CA MET A 173 -13.51 11.07 -8.68
C MET A 173 -13.78 10.10 -9.84
N TRP A 174 -12.75 9.42 -10.32
CA TRP A 174 -12.93 8.40 -11.36
C TRP A 174 -13.79 7.24 -10.83
N GLU A 175 -13.58 6.83 -9.58
CA GLU A 175 -14.35 5.76 -8.94
C GLU A 175 -15.83 6.14 -8.76
N ILE A 176 -16.12 7.33 -8.22
CA ILE A 176 -17.52 7.77 -8.02
C ILE A 176 -18.27 7.96 -9.35
N GLU A 177 -17.59 8.38 -10.42
CA GLU A 177 -18.15 8.45 -11.77
C GLU A 177 -18.51 7.04 -12.28
N ASN A 178 -17.59 6.08 -12.18
CA ASN A 178 -17.84 4.68 -12.58
C ASN A 178 -18.99 4.05 -11.79
N ILE A 179 -19.03 4.25 -10.47
CA ILE A 179 -20.12 3.78 -9.61
C ILE A 179 -21.46 4.42 -10.01
N SER A 180 -21.44 5.72 -10.33
CA SER A 180 -22.64 6.46 -10.74
C SER A 180 -23.21 5.97 -12.08
N GLU A 181 -22.34 5.61 -13.02
CA GLU A 181 -22.69 5.08 -14.34
C GLU A 181 -22.85 3.55 -14.36
N ALA A 182 -22.59 2.87 -13.24
CA ALA A 182 -22.52 1.41 -13.14
C ALA A 182 -21.58 0.79 -14.20
N ARG A 183 -20.45 1.46 -14.45
CA ARG A 183 -19.51 1.11 -15.51
C ARG A 183 -18.28 0.43 -14.94
N VAL A 184 -18.07 -0.83 -15.33
CA VAL A 184 -16.83 -1.56 -15.03
C VAL A 184 -15.84 -1.27 -16.16
N SER A 185 -14.63 -0.84 -15.80
CA SER A 185 -13.53 -0.59 -16.75
C SER A 185 -13.11 -1.87 -17.47
N ASN A 186 -12.58 -1.75 -18.69
CA ASN A 186 -11.92 -2.88 -19.33
C ASN A 186 -10.51 -3.10 -18.73
N PRO A 187 -9.86 -4.26 -18.91
CA PRO A 187 -8.57 -4.57 -18.27
C PRO A 187 -7.44 -3.58 -18.58
N ILE A 188 -7.39 -3.00 -19.79
CA ILE A 188 -6.34 -2.04 -20.18
C ILE A 188 -6.58 -0.70 -19.49
N GLU A 189 -7.80 -0.18 -19.56
CA GLU A 189 -8.19 1.05 -18.87
C GLU A 189 -7.94 0.91 -17.36
N TYR A 190 -8.32 -0.22 -16.78
CA TYR A 190 -8.15 -0.48 -15.35
C TYR A 190 -6.69 -0.37 -14.90
N ILE A 191 -5.77 -1.05 -15.60
CA ILE A 191 -4.36 -1.03 -15.21
C ILE A 191 -3.71 0.33 -15.46
N GLU A 192 -4.07 1.01 -16.55
CA GLU A 192 -3.55 2.35 -16.84
C GLU A 192 -4.01 3.37 -15.80
N MET A 193 -5.27 3.28 -15.37
CA MET A 193 -5.82 4.15 -14.34
C MET A 193 -5.17 3.84 -12.98
N ARG A 194 -5.09 2.58 -12.56
CA ARG A 194 -4.39 2.22 -11.31
C ARG A 194 -2.92 2.67 -11.27
N ARG A 195 -2.20 2.61 -12.40
CA ARG A 195 -0.82 3.16 -12.48
C ARG A 195 -0.76 4.68 -12.34
N LYS A 196 -1.77 5.38 -12.85
CA LYS A 196 -1.78 6.84 -12.90
C LYS A 196 -2.29 7.45 -11.60
N VAL A 197 -3.42 6.97 -11.12
CA VAL A 197 -4.17 7.54 -10.00
C VAL A 197 -4.15 6.66 -8.75
N GLY A 198 -3.74 5.40 -8.84
CA GLY A 198 -3.65 4.54 -7.66
C GLY A 198 -2.61 5.00 -6.64
N GLY A 199 -2.74 4.51 -5.40
CA GLY A 199 -1.83 4.85 -4.31
C GLY A 199 -0.39 4.32 -4.42
N ALA A 200 -0.08 3.38 -5.32
CA ALA A 200 1.26 2.78 -5.37
C ALA A 200 2.37 3.75 -5.82
N PRO A 201 2.18 4.61 -6.84
CA PRO A 201 3.10 5.71 -7.11
C PRO A 201 3.43 6.59 -5.91
N TRP A 202 2.42 6.93 -5.10
CA TRP A 202 2.57 7.70 -3.86
C TRP A 202 3.39 6.91 -2.82
N SER A 203 3.06 5.63 -2.61
CA SER A 203 3.84 4.74 -1.73
C SER A 203 5.30 4.63 -2.17
N SER A 204 5.56 4.58 -3.47
CA SER A 204 6.92 4.51 -4.01
C SER A 204 7.73 5.78 -3.69
N ASP A 205 7.10 6.95 -3.66
CA ASP A 205 7.80 8.19 -3.31
C ASP A 205 8.14 8.24 -1.81
N LEU A 206 7.26 7.70 -0.94
CA LEU A 206 7.55 7.52 0.49
C LEU A 206 8.67 6.51 0.74
N VAL A 207 8.87 5.53 -0.13
CA VAL A 207 10.05 4.64 -0.04
C VAL A 207 11.35 5.43 -0.22
N GLU A 208 11.42 6.39 -1.15
CA GLU A 208 12.61 7.27 -1.29
C GLU A 208 12.92 8.01 0.03
N HIS A 209 11.88 8.49 0.71
CA HIS A 209 11.98 9.20 1.99
C HIS A 209 12.43 8.24 3.12
N ALA A 210 11.79 7.07 3.23
CA ALA A 210 12.07 6.06 4.25
C ALA A 210 13.51 5.51 4.20
N VAL A 211 14.06 5.32 3.00
CA VAL A 211 15.44 4.82 2.82
C VAL A 211 16.47 5.94 2.69
N ALA A 212 16.05 7.20 2.84
CA ALA A 212 16.87 8.40 2.66
C ALA A 212 17.66 8.41 1.33
N ALA A 213 17.00 7.95 0.25
CA ALA A 213 17.63 7.79 -1.06
C ALA A 213 16.71 8.31 -2.17
N GLU A 214 16.92 9.57 -2.54
CA GLU A 214 16.27 10.15 -3.71
C GLU A 214 16.89 9.63 -5.01
N ILE A 215 16.04 9.27 -5.96
CA ILE A 215 16.47 8.88 -7.30
C ILE A 215 16.98 10.12 -8.05
N PRO A 216 18.17 10.07 -8.67
CA PRO A 216 18.69 11.22 -9.41
C PRO A 216 17.74 11.63 -10.54
N ALA A 217 17.43 12.94 -10.61
CA ALA A 217 16.44 13.48 -11.54
C ALA A 217 16.70 13.13 -13.02
N ARG A 218 17.97 12.94 -13.40
CA ARG A 218 18.35 12.55 -14.78
C ARG A 218 17.95 11.13 -15.16
N VAL A 219 17.78 10.22 -14.19
CA VAL A 219 17.38 8.82 -14.44
C VAL A 219 15.97 8.48 -13.97
N VAL A 220 15.33 9.31 -13.13
CA VAL A 220 13.99 9.02 -12.60
C VAL A 220 12.93 8.80 -13.69
N LYS A 221 13.09 9.44 -14.86
CA LYS A 221 12.18 9.29 -16.02
C LYS A 221 12.67 8.30 -17.08
N SER A 222 13.80 7.62 -16.83
CA SER A 222 14.34 6.61 -17.75
C SER A 222 13.36 5.44 -17.90
N ARG A 223 13.50 4.69 -19.00
CA ARG A 223 12.65 3.51 -19.24
C ARG A 223 12.75 2.48 -18.10
N PRO A 224 13.95 2.05 -17.64
CA PRO A 224 14.03 1.04 -16.57
C PRO A 224 13.36 1.52 -15.26
N MET A 225 13.55 2.79 -14.87
CA MET A 225 12.89 3.34 -13.68
C MET A 225 11.37 3.37 -13.79
N ARG A 226 10.83 3.68 -14.96
CA ARG A 226 9.37 3.56 -15.21
C ARG A 226 8.90 2.12 -15.14
N VAL A 227 9.64 1.16 -15.70
CA VAL A 227 9.29 -0.26 -15.61
C VAL A 227 9.26 -0.72 -14.15
N PHE A 228 10.23 -0.33 -13.31
CA PHE A 228 10.18 -0.63 -11.87
C PHE A 228 8.95 -0.05 -11.19
N LYS A 229 8.61 1.22 -11.46
CA LYS A 229 7.44 1.88 -10.87
C LYS A 229 6.12 1.24 -11.34
N ASP A 230 6.00 0.93 -12.63
CA ASP A 230 4.82 0.30 -13.21
C ASP A 230 4.63 -1.14 -12.71
N THR A 231 5.69 -1.95 -12.72
CA THR A 231 5.61 -3.35 -12.23
C THR A 231 5.36 -3.41 -10.72
N PHE A 232 5.95 -2.50 -9.95
CA PHE A 232 5.64 -2.31 -8.54
C PHE A 232 4.16 -1.97 -8.36
N SER A 233 3.67 -0.92 -9.03
CA SER A 233 2.28 -0.44 -8.92
C SER A 233 1.28 -1.52 -9.29
N ASP A 234 1.45 -2.17 -10.44
CA ASP A 234 0.56 -3.25 -10.87
C ASP A 234 0.51 -4.37 -9.83
N ALA A 235 1.66 -4.80 -9.32
CA ALA A 235 1.73 -5.89 -8.36
C ALA A 235 1.11 -5.49 -7.00
N VAL A 236 1.24 -4.23 -6.57
CA VAL A 236 0.56 -3.73 -5.37
C VAL A 236 -0.95 -3.81 -5.53
N HIS A 237 -1.47 -3.23 -6.61
CA HIS A 237 -2.91 -3.14 -6.85
C HIS A 237 -3.55 -4.51 -7.08
N LEU A 238 -2.98 -5.34 -7.96
CA LEU A 238 -3.52 -6.68 -8.25
C LEU A 238 -3.52 -7.59 -7.01
N ARG A 239 -2.51 -7.45 -6.13
CA ARG A 239 -2.52 -8.16 -4.85
C ARG A 239 -3.63 -7.66 -3.96
N ASN A 240 -3.76 -6.34 -3.80
CA ASN A 240 -4.83 -5.76 -3.00
C ASN A 240 -6.20 -6.23 -3.48
N ASP A 241 -6.46 -6.17 -4.78
CA ASP A 241 -7.71 -6.60 -5.42
C ASP A 241 -8.10 -8.05 -5.03
N LEU A 242 -7.14 -8.98 -4.99
CA LEU A 242 -7.38 -10.37 -4.61
C LEU A 242 -7.78 -10.51 -3.12
N PHE A 243 -7.25 -9.66 -2.25
CA PHE A 243 -7.54 -9.72 -0.81
C PHE A 243 -8.78 -8.89 -0.42
N SER A 244 -9.10 -7.83 -1.17
CA SER A 244 -10.17 -6.89 -0.89
C SER A 244 -11.48 -7.18 -1.64
N TYR A 245 -11.48 -8.05 -2.64
CA TYR A 245 -12.64 -8.32 -3.52
C TYR A 245 -13.96 -8.52 -2.78
N GLU A 246 -14.00 -9.38 -1.75
CA GLU A 246 -15.24 -9.65 -1.01
C GLU A 246 -15.80 -8.37 -0.37
N ARG A 247 -14.93 -7.60 0.30
CA ARG A 247 -15.30 -6.33 0.94
C ARG A 247 -15.77 -5.32 -0.10
N GLU A 248 -15.00 -5.15 -1.17
CA GLU A 248 -15.27 -4.16 -2.22
C GLU A 248 -16.58 -4.46 -2.97
N LEU A 249 -16.90 -5.74 -3.17
CA LEU A 249 -18.17 -6.14 -3.74
C LEU A 249 -19.36 -5.78 -2.83
N GLU A 250 -19.21 -5.90 -1.51
CA GLU A 250 -20.21 -5.47 -0.52
C GLU A 250 -20.36 -3.95 -0.47
N GLU A 251 -19.26 -3.22 -0.65
CA GLU A 251 -19.21 -1.75 -0.71
C GLU A 251 -19.76 -1.19 -2.04
N GLY A 252 -19.89 -2.03 -3.06
CA GLY A 252 -20.31 -1.63 -4.41
C GLY A 252 -19.20 -0.95 -5.21
N GLU A 253 -17.95 -1.14 -4.81
CA GLU A 253 -16.78 -0.66 -5.54
C GLU A 253 -16.61 -1.45 -6.85
N LEU A 254 -16.27 -0.74 -7.93
CA LEU A 254 -16.13 -1.32 -9.28
C LEU A 254 -14.66 -1.43 -9.70
N SER A 255 -13.75 -0.84 -8.93
CA SER A 255 -12.33 -0.70 -9.25
C SER A 255 -11.49 -1.87 -8.74
N ASN A 256 -11.90 -3.10 -9.03
CA ASN A 256 -11.19 -4.31 -8.63
C ASN A 256 -10.82 -5.17 -9.87
N GLY A 257 -9.55 -5.55 -9.99
CA GLY A 257 -9.03 -6.34 -11.11
C GLY A 257 -9.73 -7.69 -11.32
N VAL A 258 -10.15 -8.36 -10.24
CA VAL A 258 -10.90 -9.62 -10.33
C VAL A 258 -12.27 -9.37 -10.96
N LEU A 259 -12.98 -8.33 -10.52
CA LEU A 259 -14.27 -7.95 -11.10
C LEU A 259 -14.14 -7.57 -12.58
N VAL A 260 -13.11 -6.79 -12.92
CA VAL A 260 -12.82 -6.37 -14.30
C VAL A 260 -12.59 -7.57 -15.20
N VAL A 261 -11.75 -8.53 -14.79
CA VAL A 261 -11.47 -9.75 -15.56
C VAL A 261 -12.70 -10.63 -15.67
N GLU A 262 -13.44 -10.82 -14.57
CA GLU A 262 -14.68 -11.60 -14.51
C GLU A 262 -15.68 -11.09 -15.55
N LYS A 263 -15.95 -9.77 -15.57
CA LYS A 263 -16.92 -9.15 -16.49
C LYS A 263 -16.43 -9.12 -17.93
N PHE A 264 -15.15 -8.86 -18.16
CA PHE A 264 -14.63 -8.71 -19.51
C PHE A 264 -14.52 -10.05 -20.25
N LEU A 265 -14.13 -11.11 -19.55
CA LEU A 265 -13.97 -12.46 -20.14
C LEU A 265 -15.21 -13.35 -19.99
N ASP A 266 -16.23 -12.90 -19.24
CA ASP A 266 -17.43 -13.69 -18.92
C ASP A 266 -17.07 -15.07 -18.33
N CYS A 267 -16.23 -15.05 -17.29
CA CYS A 267 -15.77 -16.25 -16.59
C CYS A 267 -16.17 -16.24 -15.12
N ASP A 268 -16.05 -17.38 -14.43
CA ASP A 268 -16.35 -17.44 -13.00
C ASP A 268 -15.30 -16.71 -12.15
N THR A 269 -15.68 -16.32 -10.93
CA THR A 269 -14.85 -15.51 -10.03
C THR A 269 -13.53 -16.19 -9.64
N GLN A 270 -13.52 -17.52 -9.49
CA GLN A 270 -12.28 -18.24 -9.19
C GLN A 270 -11.31 -18.14 -10.38
N ARG A 271 -11.80 -18.36 -11.60
CA ARG A 271 -10.99 -18.22 -12.82
C ARG A 271 -10.46 -16.80 -13.00
N ALA A 272 -11.27 -15.79 -12.70
CA ALA A 272 -10.83 -14.40 -12.73
C ALA A 272 -9.72 -14.12 -11.70
N ALA A 273 -9.87 -14.62 -10.47
CA ALA A 273 -8.85 -14.49 -9.42
C ALA A 273 -7.53 -15.18 -9.80
N ASP A 274 -7.59 -16.37 -10.37
CA ASP A 274 -6.40 -17.10 -10.84
C ASP A 274 -5.66 -16.31 -11.94
N LEU A 275 -6.39 -15.73 -12.90
CA LEU A 275 -5.81 -14.91 -13.97
C LEU A 275 -5.18 -13.61 -13.44
N VAL A 276 -5.80 -12.98 -12.44
CA VAL A 276 -5.23 -11.81 -11.76
C VAL A 276 -3.93 -12.18 -11.03
N ASN A 277 -3.88 -13.36 -10.40
CA ASN A 277 -2.65 -13.86 -9.76
C ASN A 277 -1.55 -14.23 -10.77
N ASP A 278 -1.90 -14.80 -11.93
CA ASP A 278 -0.95 -15.03 -13.02
C ASP A 278 -0.36 -13.70 -13.52
N LEU A 279 -1.21 -12.66 -13.67
CA LEU A 279 -0.76 -11.33 -14.05
C LEU A 279 0.16 -10.73 -12.99
N LEU A 280 -0.25 -10.75 -11.71
CA LEU A 280 0.57 -10.33 -10.56
C LEU A 280 1.95 -11.00 -10.57
N THR A 281 1.99 -12.32 -10.74
CA THR A 281 3.22 -13.11 -10.84
C THR A 281 4.10 -12.62 -11.99
N SER A 282 3.50 -12.40 -13.16
CA SER A 282 4.21 -11.87 -14.34
C SER A 282 4.82 -10.48 -14.09
N ARG A 283 4.12 -9.59 -13.37
CA ARG A 283 4.64 -8.25 -13.04
C ARG A 283 5.86 -8.33 -12.12
N LEU A 284 5.82 -9.20 -11.10
CA LEU A 284 6.94 -9.42 -10.18
C LEU A 284 8.16 -10.01 -10.90
N GLN A 285 7.94 -10.99 -11.79
CA GLN A 285 9.01 -11.55 -12.62
C GLN A 285 9.62 -10.50 -13.56
N GLN A 286 8.81 -9.59 -14.11
CA GLN A 286 9.33 -8.48 -14.90
C GLN A 286 10.17 -7.51 -14.06
N PHE A 287 9.76 -7.22 -12.81
CA PHE A 287 10.56 -6.41 -11.89
C PHE A 287 11.95 -7.04 -11.70
N GLU A 288 12.01 -8.34 -11.39
CA GLU A 288 13.28 -9.06 -11.20
C GLU A 288 14.13 -9.11 -12.47
N ALA A 289 13.52 -9.37 -13.63
CA ALA A 289 14.22 -9.38 -14.91
C ALA A 289 14.81 -8.00 -15.22
N THR A 290 14.06 -6.91 -14.98
CA THR A 290 14.51 -5.53 -15.18
C THR A 290 15.68 -5.21 -14.25
N PHE A 291 15.60 -5.65 -12.99
CA PHE A 291 16.70 -5.53 -12.02
C PHE A 291 17.98 -6.22 -12.49
N ALA A 292 17.86 -7.46 -12.97
CA ALA A 292 19.02 -8.24 -13.39
C ALA A 292 19.62 -7.78 -14.73
N THR A 293 18.79 -7.29 -15.65
CA THR A 293 19.21 -7.11 -17.06
C THR A 293 19.26 -5.66 -17.53
N GLU A 294 18.44 -4.75 -17.01
CA GLU A 294 18.38 -3.35 -17.48
C GLU A 294 19.09 -2.37 -16.53
N LEU A 295 19.12 -2.66 -15.21
CA LEU A 295 19.72 -1.76 -14.21
C LEU A 295 21.22 -1.49 -14.44
N PRO A 296 22.08 -2.48 -14.76
CA PRO A 296 23.49 -2.22 -15.03
C PRO A 296 23.71 -1.27 -16.22
N TRP A 297 22.87 -1.39 -17.26
CA TRP A 297 22.92 -0.50 -18.43
C TRP A 297 22.47 0.91 -18.07
N LEU A 298 21.41 1.06 -17.27
CA LEU A 298 20.99 2.36 -16.76
C LEU A 298 22.15 3.10 -16.08
N PHE A 299 22.91 2.39 -15.23
CA PHE A 299 24.06 2.95 -14.52
C PHE A 299 25.18 3.36 -15.48
N ALA A 300 25.52 2.51 -16.45
CA ALA A 300 26.59 2.76 -17.40
C ALA A 300 26.25 3.91 -18.37
N GLU A 301 25.06 3.89 -18.98
CA GLU A 301 24.62 4.87 -19.98
C GLU A 301 24.50 6.29 -19.41
N ASN A 302 24.16 6.41 -18.12
CA ASN A 302 23.96 7.70 -17.45
C ASN A 302 25.13 8.08 -16.53
N ALA A 303 26.22 7.31 -16.58
CA ALA A 303 27.45 7.49 -15.80
C ALA A 303 27.17 7.75 -14.31
N LEU A 304 26.31 6.93 -13.69
CA LEU A 304 26.01 7.05 -12.25
C LEU A 304 27.25 6.72 -11.44
N ASN A 305 27.61 7.61 -10.52
CA ASN A 305 28.70 7.36 -9.59
C ASN A 305 28.27 6.33 -8.52
N PRO A 306 29.21 5.75 -7.75
CA PRO A 306 28.87 4.72 -6.76
C PRO A 306 27.83 5.13 -5.71
N VAL A 307 27.77 6.41 -5.32
CA VAL A 307 26.76 6.91 -4.37
C VAL A 307 25.37 6.90 -5.00
N GLU A 308 25.25 7.37 -6.24
CA GLU A 308 23.98 7.37 -6.96
C GLU A 308 23.50 5.95 -7.27
N GLN A 309 24.42 5.04 -7.61
CA GLN A 309 24.09 3.62 -7.78
C GLN A 309 23.56 3.02 -6.47
N ALA A 310 24.21 3.32 -5.34
CA ALA A 310 23.75 2.88 -4.02
C ALA A 310 22.36 3.43 -3.67
N GLN A 311 22.08 4.70 -3.98
CA GLN A 311 20.75 5.30 -3.78
C GLN A 311 19.67 4.57 -4.58
N VAL A 312 19.91 4.32 -5.87
CA VAL A 312 18.97 3.56 -6.72
C VAL A 312 18.77 2.14 -6.18
N LEU A 313 19.84 1.45 -5.77
CA LEU A 313 19.74 0.10 -5.21
C LEU A 313 18.96 0.07 -3.89
N SER A 314 19.19 1.03 -2.99
CA SER A 314 18.45 1.15 -1.73
C SER A 314 16.96 1.37 -1.98
N TYR A 315 16.61 2.26 -2.91
CA TYR A 315 15.23 2.48 -3.32
C TYR A 315 14.57 1.20 -3.87
N LEU A 316 15.23 0.51 -4.81
CA LEU A 316 14.67 -0.71 -5.41
C LEU A 316 14.52 -1.84 -4.37
N ARG A 317 15.45 -1.96 -3.43
CA ARG A 317 15.31 -2.87 -2.28
C ARG A 317 14.13 -2.47 -1.40
N GLY A 318 13.92 -1.18 -1.17
CA GLY A 318 12.74 -0.67 -0.48
C GLY A 318 11.43 -1.06 -1.17
N LEU A 319 11.35 -1.02 -2.51
CA LEU A 319 10.18 -1.52 -3.24
C LEU A 319 9.97 -3.03 -3.09
N GLN A 320 11.05 -3.82 -3.02
CA GLN A 320 10.99 -5.27 -2.76
C GLN A 320 10.50 -5.58 -1.34
N ASP A 321 11.04 -4.88 -0.34
CA ASP A 321 10.60 -4.96 1.06
C ASP A 321 9.12 -4.56 1.16
N TRP A 322 8.68 -3.52 0.45
CA TRP A 322 7.28 -3.11 0.39
C TRP A 322 6.39 -4.21 -0.19
N GLN A 323 6.77 -4.83 -1.31
CA GLN A 323 5.98 -5.90 -1.93
C GLN A 323 5.80 -7.12 -1.01
N SER A 324 6.89 -7.57 -0.39
CA SER A 324 6.86 -8.71 0.53
C SER A 324 6.10 -8.38 1.82
N GLY A 325 6.37 -7.20 2.38
CA GLY A 325 5.73 -6.73 3.60
C GLY A 325 4.23 -6.47 3.43
N GLY A 326 3.82 -5.88 2.31
CA GLY A 326 2.42 -5.69 1.96
C GLY A 326 1.67 -7.01 1.90
N HIS A 327 2.28 -8.08 1.34
CA HIS A 327 1.67 -9.41 1.36
C HIS A 327 1.44 -9.94 2.79
N GLU A 328 2.44 -9.87 3.66
CA GLU A 328 2.31 -10.34 5.05
C GLU A 328 1.22 -9.58 5.84
N TRP A 329 1.05 -8.28 5.58
CA TRP A 329 -0.02 -7.50 6.19
C TRP A 329 -1.40 -7.89 5.65
N HIS A 330 -1.58 -8.08 4.34
CA HIS A 330 -2.85 -8.53 3.77
C HIS A 330 -3.30 -9.89 4.36
N MET A 331 -2.34 -10.75 4.70
CA MET A 331 -2.60 -12.06 5.32
C MET A 331 -3.01 -12.00 6.79
N ARG A 332 -2.85 -10.85 7.47
CA ARG A 332 -3.09 -10.70 8.93
C ARG A 332 -4.10 -9.63 9.30
N SER A 333 -4.18 -8.55 8.51
CA SER A 333 -5.10 -7.44 8.78
C SER A 333 -6.53 -7.92 8.70
N ASN A 334 -7.39 -7.46 9.62
CA ASN A 334 -8.81 -7.81 9.61
C ASN A 334 -9.61 -7.11 8.49
N ARG A 335 -8.95 -6.27 7.67
CA ARG A 335 -9.53 -5.56 6.52
C ARG A 335 -9.82 -6.49 5.32
N TYR A 336 -9.29 -7.71 5.31
CA TYR A 336 -9.25 -8.58 4.13
C TYR A 336 -9.79 -9.99 4.33
N MET A 337 -10.06 -10.65 3.21
CA MET A 337 -10.53 -12.03 3.14
C MET A 337 -9.39 -13.04 3.38
N ASN A 338 -8.89 -13.15 4.62
CA ASN A 338 -7.75 -14.02 4.98
C ASN A 338 -8.09 -15.09 6.04
N GLN A 339 -9.36 -15.26 6.41
CA GLN A 339 -9.79 -16.18 7.49
C GLN A 339 -9.51 -17.67 7.23
N HIS A 340 -9.10 -18.06 6.01
CA HIS A 340 -8.75 -19.43 5.65
C HIS A 340 -7.25 -19.63 5.35
N SER A 341 -6.42 -18.58 5.40
CA SER A 341 -4.99 -18.71 5.12
C SER A 341 -4.15 -19.18 6.31
N GLU A 342 -4.72 -19.19 7.53
CA GLU A 342 -4.04 -19.70 8.73
C GLU A 342 -3.91 -21.25 8.76
N GLU A 343 -4.54 -21.97 7.83
CA GLU A 343 -4.46 -23.44 7.75
C GLU A 343 -3.26 -23.95 6.92
N ARG A 344 -2.10 -23.27 6.98
CA ARG A 344 -0.83 -23.91 6.59
C ARG A 344 -0.28 -24.65 7.81
N PRO A 345 -0.27 -26.00 7.85
CA PRO A 345 0.38 -26.70 8.95
C PRO A 345 1.85 -26.31 8.92
N ALA A 346 2.35 -25.80 10.04
CA ALA A 346 3.78 -25.71 10.27
C ALA A 346 4.40 -27.04 9.84
N LEU A 347 5.45 -26.99 9.01
CA LEU A 347 6.25 -28.16 8.64
C LEU A 347 6.83 -28.77 9.91
N SER A 348 6.03 -29.58 10.59
CA SER A 348 6.48 -30.46 11.66
C SER A 348 7.15 -31.63 10.96
N ILE A 349 8.48 -31.58 10.92
CA ILE A 349 9.28 -32.74 10.55
C ILE A 349 8.89 -33.84 11.55
N PRO A 350 8.31 -34.97 11.11
CA PRO A 350 7.92 -36.02 12.05
C PRO A 350 9.19 -36.67 12.59
N VAL A 351 9.57 -36.31 13.81
CA VAL A 351 10.67 -36.95 14.54
C VAL A 351 10.16 -38.31 15.05
N PRO A 352 10.75 -39.45 14.66
CA PRO A 352 10.33 -40.76 15.17
C PRO A 352 10.53 -40.85 16.68
N THR A 353 9.48 -41.20 17.43
CA THR A 353 9.50 -41.33 18.90
C THR A 353 9.74 -42.77 19.40
N GLY A 354 10.32 -43.62 18.55
CA GLY A 354 10.64 -45.02 18.90
C GLY A 354 11.83 -45.17 19.87
N LEU A 355 11.85 -46.28 20.61
CA LEU A 355 12.96 -46.69 21.47
C LEU A 355 14.24 -46.86 20.64
N GLY A 356 15.27 -46.04 20.94
CA GLY A 356 16.59 -46.09 20.27
C GLY A 356 17.10 -44.76 19.67
N THR A 357 16.38 -43.64 19.81
CA THR A 357 16.73 -42.35 19.16
C THR A 357 17.62 -41.39 19.97
N SER A 358 18.33 -41.89 20.99
CA SER A 358 19.17 -41.07 21.88
C SER A 358 20.33 -40.33 21.21
N ALA A 359 20.65 -40.64 19.94
CA ALA A 359 21.75 -40.03 19.20
C ALA A 359 21.33 -38.88 18.24
N LEU A 360 20.03 -38.55 18.13
CA LEU A 360 19.53 -37.51 17.20
C LEU A 360 19.15 -36.18 17.87
N ARG A 361 19.41 -36.03 19.18
CA ARG A 361 19.24 -34.74 19.88
C ARG A 361 20.58 -34.00 19.94
N ILE A 362 20.99 -33.42 18.82
CA ILE A 362 22.03 -32.37 18.83
C ILE A 362 21.30 -31.04 19.03
N PRO A 363 21.55 -30.28 20.11
CA PRO A 363 21.02 -28.93 20.24
C PRO A 363 21.75 -28.00 19.27
N LEU A 364 21.03 -27.46 18.28
CA LEU A 364 21.51 -26.33 17.47
C LEU A 364 21.40 -25.06 18.33
N THR A 365 22.49 -24.72 19.00
CA THR A 365 22.73 -23.38 19.55
C THR A 365 23.13 -22.41 18.43
N PRO A 366 22.60 -21.17 18.39
CA PRO A 366 23.02 -20.15 17.44
C PRO A 366 24.36 -19.54 17.91
N GLY A 367 25.43 -19.85 17.19
CA GLY A 367 26.74 -19.28 17.47
C GLY A 367 27.83 -19.89 16.60
N GLY A 368 28.12 -19.24 15.47
CA GLY A 368 29.41 -19.33 14.82
C GLY A 368 29.39 -19.79 13.36
N LEU A 369 30.20 -19.04 12.58
CA LEU A 369 30.68 -19.28 11.22
C LEU A 369 29.74 -18.72 10.13
N GLY A 370 30.17 -17.83 9.25
CA GLY A 370 31.50 -17.29 8.96
C GLY A 370 31.43 -16.49 7.67
#